data_AF-A0A6G9CUD9-F1
#
_entry.id   AF-A0A6G9CUD9-F1
#
_cell.length_a   1.000
_cell.length_b   1.000
_cell.length_c   1.000
_cell.angle_alpha   90.00
_cell.angle_beta   90.00
_cell.angle_gamma   90.00
#
_symmetry.space_group_name_H-M   'P 1'
#
loop_
_entity.id
_entity.type
_entity.pdbx_description
1 polymer ?
#
loop_
_entity_poly.entity_id
_entity_poly.type
_entity_poly.pdbx_seq_one_letter_code
_entity_poly.pdbx_strand_id
1 'polypeptide(L)' 'MESNDLTDGVVLYDSSSEVAHHLNPVATLVWELCDGRTVSEIVQAVAEVLEIPDDEAKSVVNETYGQLSTSRLLV' A
#
# COMPACT_ATOMS: atom_id res chain seq x y z
N MET A 1 26.79 2.27 1.83
CA MET A 1 25.86 1.19 1.44
C MET A 1 24.49 1.75 1.75
N GLU A 2 23.80 2.26 0.74
CA GLU A 2 22.41 2.70 0.89
C GLU A 2 21.55 1.44 0.76
N SER A 3 21.19 0.88 1.91
CA SER A 3 20.19 -0.17 1.98
C SER A 3 18.85 0.51 1.80
N ASN A 4 18.25 0.35 0.61
CA ASN A 4 16.85 0.70 0.40
C ASN A 4 16.00 -0.39 1.08
N ASP A 5 15.99 -0.38 2.41
CA ASP A 5 15.15 -1.22 3.24
C ASP A 5 13.70 -0.72 3.10
N LEU A 6 13.06 -1.03 1.96
CA LEU A 6 11.63 -1.23 1.94
C LEU A 6 11.37 -2.31 3.00
N THR A 7 10.93 -1.84 4.18
CA THR A 7 10.67 -2.62 5.39
C THR A 7 9.97 -3.93 5.02
N ASP A 8 10.38 -5.02 5.66
CA ASP A 8 9.94 -6.42 5.46
C ASP A 8 8.41 -6.56 5.66
N GLY A 9 7.62 -6.02 4.72
CA GLY A 9 6.17 -5.97 4.78
C GLY A 9 5.58 -5.37 6.06
N VAL A 10 4.25 -5.41 6.14
CA VAL A 10 3.50 -5.20 7.38
C VAL A 10 2.54 -6.36 7.54
N VAL A 11 2.50 -6.94 8.74
CA VAL A 11 1.50 -7.95 9.09
C VAL A 11 0.31 -7.27 9.75
N LEU A 12 -0.82 -7.24 9.06
CA LEU A 12 -2.08 -6.76 9.60
C LEU A 12 -2.87 -7.93 10.17
N TYR A 13 -3.30 -7.83 11.42
CA TYR A 13 -4.14 -8.83 12.06
C TYR A 13 -5.61 -8.37 12.01
N ASP A 14 -6.44 -9.10 11.26
CA ASP A 14 -7.88 -8.88 11.28
C ASP A 14 -8.51 -9.65 12.45
N SER A 15 -8.86 -8.93 13.52
CA SER A 15 -9.49 -9.52 14.71
C SER A 15 -10.89 -10.08 14.44
N SER A 16 -11.52 -9.69 13.33
CA SER A 16 -12.87 -10.16 12.97
C SER A 16 -12.85 -11.56 12.36
N SER A 17 -11.82 -11.87 11.57
CA SER A 17 -11.65 -13.16 10.89
C SER A 17 -10.55 -14.03 11.50
N GLU A 18 -9.82 -13.52 12.51
CA GLU A 18 -8.65 -14.16 13.15
C GLU A 18 -7.51 -14.49 12.18
N VAL A 19 -7.40 -13.74 11.07
CA VAL A 19 -6.40 -13.95 10.00
C VAL A 19 -5.33 -12.87 10.03
N ALA A 20 -4.07 -13.29 9.90
CA ALA A 20 -2.94 -12.40 9.69
C ALA A 20 -2.67 -12.25 8.17
N HIS A 21 -2.71 -11.01 7.68
CA HIS A 21 -2.39 -10.66 6.31
C HIS A 21 -0.98 -10.06 6.25
N HIS A 22 -0.08 -10.69 5.50
CA HIS A 22 1.24 -10.14 5.22
C HIS A 22 1.18 -9.26 3.97
N LEU A 23 1.31 -7.96 4.14
CA LEU A 23 1.41 -7.01 3.04
C LEU A 23 2.80 -7.07 2.43
N ASN A 24 2.87 -7.13 1.11
CA ASN A 24 4.13 -6.88 0.42
C ASN A 24 4.52 -5.38 0.58
N PRO A 25 5.75 -4.99 0.24
CA PRO A 25 6.21 -3.62 0.45
C PRO A 25 5.37 -2.56 -0.27
N VAL A 26 4.87 -2.89 -1.46
CA VAL A 26 4.00 -1.99 -2.24
C VAL A 26 2.65 -1.79 -1.54
N ALA A 27 2.04 -2.87 -1.05
CA ALA A 27 0.78 -2.80 -0.33
C ALA A 27 0.91 -2.09 1.01
N THR A 28 2.06 -2.27 1.68
CA THR A 28 2.41 -1.54 2.90
C THR A 28 2.45 -0.05 2.62
N LEU A 29 3.17 0.39 1.58
CA LEU A 29 3.26 1.80 1.21
C LEU A 29 1.89 2.41 0.94
N VAL A 30 1.06 1.74 0.12
CA VAL A 30 -0.30 2.25 -0.20
C VAL A 30 -1.16 2.33 1.06
N TRP A 31 -1.07 1.33 1.95
CA TRP A 31 -1.81 1.30 3.20
C TRP A 31 -1.39 2.42 4.16
N GLU A 32 -0.08 2.65 4.32
CA GLU A 32 0.45 3.74 5.15
C GLU A 32 0.05 5.14 4.62
N LEU A 33 -0.07 5.27 3.30
CA LEU A 33 -0.51 6.52 2.66
C LEU A 33 -2.04 6.72 2.68
N CYS A 34 -2.80 5.74 3.14
CA CYS A 34 -4.25 5.86 3.37
C CYS A 34 -4.55 6.59 4.70
N ASP A 35 -3.82 7.68 5.00
CA ASP A 35 -3.93 8.47 6.24
C ASP A 35 -4.94 9.63 6.15
N GLY A 36 -5.77 9.65 5.11
CA GLY A 36 -6.71 10.74 4.81
C GLY A 36 -6.31 11.59 3.60
N ARG A 37 -5.20 11.25 2.94
CA ARG A 37 -4.79 11.83 1.65
C ARG A 37 -5.75 11.47 0.52
N THR A 38 -5.75 12.30 -0.51
CA THR A 38 -6.49 12.02 -1.75
C THR A 38 -5.79 10.94 -2.57
N VAL A 39 -6.54 10.20 -3.40
CA VAL A 39 -5.98 9.18 -4.30
C VAL A 39 -4.87 9.76 -5.18
N SER A 40 -5.01 10.99 -5.66
CA SER A 40 -3.97 11.65 -6.48
C SER A 40 -2.67 11.87 -5.71
N GLU A 41 -2.74 12.25 -4.43
CA GLU A 41 -1.55 12.39 -3.57
C GLU A 41 -0.88 11.04 -3.29
N ILE A 42 -1.68 9.99 -3.10
CA ILE A 42 -1.17 8.63 -2.90
C ILE A 42 -0.46 8.14 -4.17
N VAL A 43 -1.08 8.33 -5.35
CA VAL A 43 -0.47 7.96 -6.64
C VAL A 43 0.85 8.68 -6.86
N GLN A 44 0.91 9.97 -6.56
CA GLN A 44 2.15 10.74 -6.71
C GLN A 44 3.24 10.22 -5.77
N ALA A 45 2.92 9.99 -4.49
CA ALA A 45 3.88 9.45 -3.54
C ALA A 45 4.36 8.04 -3.93
N VAL A 46 3.48 7.18 -4.44
CA VAL A 46 3.84 5.84 -4.92
C VAL A 46 4.73 5.92 -6.17
N ALA A 47 4.43 6.81 -7.11
CA ALA A 47 5.26 7.04 -8.30
C ALA A 47 6.67 7.48 -7.91
N GLU A 48 6.78 8.40 -6.94
CA GLU A 48 8.07 8.89 -6.44
C GLU A 48 8.88 7.80 -5.71
N VAL A 49 8.24 6.99 -4.86
CA VAL A 49 8.92 5.94 -4.09
C VAL A 49 9.32 4.74 -4.95
N LEU A 50 8.48 4.35 -5.91
CA LEU A 50 8.76 3.22 -6.80
C LEU A 50 9.54 3.61 -8.06
N GLU A 51 9.76 4.90 -8.28
CA GLU A 51 10.42 5.45 -9.47
C GLU A 51 9.75 5.01 -10.79
N ILE A 52 8.42 4.98 -10.79
CA ILE A 52 7.57 4.57 -11.93
C ILE A 52 6.72 5.72 -12.46
N PRO A 53 6.25 5.69 -13.72
CA PRO A 53 5.34 6.71 -14.25
C PRO A 53 3.99 6.74 -13.52
N ASP A 54 3.34 7.90 -13.52
CA ASP A 54 2.07 8.14 -12.81
C ASP A 54 0.94 7.20 -13.26
N ASP A 55 0.88 6.85 -14.54
CA ASP A 55 -0.13 5.94 -15.08
C ASP A 55 0.04 4.50 -14.54
N GLU A 56 1.29 4.06 -14.35
CA GLU A 56 1.62 2.77 -13.75
C GLU A 56 1.36 2.80 -12.24
N ALA A 57 1.79 3.85 -11.54
CA ALA A 57 1.50 4.05 -10.12
C ALA A 57 -0.01 4.08 -9.85
N LYS A 58 -0.79 4.70 -10.73
CA LYS A 58 -2.26 4.74 -10.63
C LYS A 58 -2.88 3.36 -10.72
N SER A 59 -2.37 2.50 -11.59
CA SER A 59 -2.82 1.11 -11.70
C SER A 59 -2.46 0.32 -10.43
N VAL A 60 -1.24 0.48 -9.93
CA VAL A 60 -0.76 -0.16 -8.68
C VAL A 60 -1.62 0.26 -7.48
N VAL A 61 -1.88 1.57 -7.31
CA VAL A 61 -2.70 2.09 -6.22
C VAL A 61 -4.13 1.56 -6.30
N ASN A 62 -4.75 1.57 -7.47
CA ASN A 62 -6.13 1.08 -7.62
C ASN A 62 -6.24 -0.42 -7.32
N GLU A 63 -5.32 -1.24 -7.85
CA GLU A 63 -5.33 -2.68 -7.61
C GLU A 63 -5.14 -2.99 -6.12
N THR A 64 -4.13 -2.35 -5.51
CA THR A 64 -3.80 -2.53 -4.09
C THR A 64 -4.93 -2.06 -3.17
N TYR A 65 -5.50 -0.88 -3.43
CA TYR A 65 -6.62 -0.36 -2.68
C TYR A 65 -7.85 -1.29 -2.78
N GLY A 66 -8.12 -1.83 -3.97
CA GLY A 66 -9.19 -2.81 -4.17
C GLY A 66 -8.99 -4.09 -3.35
N GLN A 67 -7.76 -4.60 -3.28
CA GLN A 67 -7.43 -5.78 -2.47
C GLN A 67 -7.56 -5.51 -0.96
N LEU A 68 -7.06 -4.36 -0.49
CA LEU A 68 -7.16 -3.95 0.91
C LEU A 68 -8.61 -3.73 1.34
N SER A 69 -9.43 -3.10 0.49
CA SER A 69 -10.85 -2.88 0.73
C SER A 69 -11.64 -4.20 0.77
N THR A 70 -11.37 -5.11 -0.18
CA THR A 70 -12.02 -6.44 -0.21
C THR A 70 -11.69 -7.26 1.03
N SER A 71 -10.45 -7.15 1.51
CA SER A 71 -9.97 -7.82 2.72
C SER A 71 -10.39 -7.13 4.01
N ARG A 72 -11.13 -6.00 3.94
CA ARG A 72 -11.56 -5.19 5.09
C ARG A 72 -10.40 -4.70 5.97
N LEU A 73 -9.24 -4.45 5.37
CA LEU A 73 -8.03 -3.97 6.06
C LEU A 73 -7.93 -2.43 6.09
N LEU A 74 -8.94 -1.76 5.54
CA LEU A 74 -9.11 -0.31 5.60
C LEU A 74 -10.21 -0.02 6.63
N VAL A 75 -9.92 0.93 7.53
CA VAL A 75 -10.83 1.40 8.59
C VAL A 75 -11.76 2.50 8.12
#